data_AF-A0A3C1ZES3-F1
#
_entry.id   AF-A0A3C1ZES3-F1
#
_cell.length_a   1.000
_cell.length_b   1.000
_cell.length_c   1.000
_cell.angle_alpha   90.00
_cell.angle_beta   90.00
_cell.angle_gamma   90.00
#
_symmetry.space_group_name_H-M   'P 1'
#
loop_
_entity.id
_entity.type
_entity.pdbx_description
1 polymer ?
#
loop_
_entity_poly.entity_id
_entity_poly.type
_entity_poly.pdbx_seq_one_letter_code
_entity_poly.pdbx_strand_id
1 'polypeptide(L)'
;MKKIFSIIAVAAMVMTASAQTKVTLNTYSGTAVDKYAGMQCDVTMNRYLFTGWNTVALPFDMSEQDLDAVLGQGWQLERLVGVNQQGSVVELCFQECKAEGVKAGVPYILYYAGETGTKKFLVNTRLTPNYSPLTFTTEAGVQVTMSGAALKAQGKGKYGILALHNAEARFTRVDSEDNVFYATRCYITTSTQQPLTMVARHLRANEVTGITDIVAGSDVVDVYNIQGMKVASGVRAADVNNLVPNVYIVNGRKVIVR
;
A
#
# COMPACT_ATOMS: atom_id res chain seq x y z
N MET A 1 50.34 40.51 49.33
CA MET A 1 49.26 40.78 48.35
C MET A 1 49.50 39.91 47.12
N LYS A 2 48.77 38.81 46.94
CA LYS A 2 48.77 37.98 45.72
C LYS A 2 47.36 38.00 45.16
N LYS A 3 47.13 38.70 44.05
CA LYS A 3 45.86 38.67 43.32
C LYS A 3 45.91 37.48 42.37
N ILE A 4 45.04 36.50 42.60
CA ILE A 4 44.79 35.38 41.69
C ILE A 4 43.73 35.87 40.70
N PHE A 5 44.10 35.98 39.42
CA PHE A 5 43.14 36.16 38.34
C PHE A 5 42.77 34.79 37.78
N SER A 6 41.53 34.36 38.02
CA SER A 6 40.93 33.21 37.34
C SER A 6 40.52 33.62 35.93
N ILE A 7 41.16 33.04 34.92
CA ILE A 7 40.75 33.16 33.52
C ILE A 7 39.66 32.11 33.28
N ILE A 8 38.43 32.55 33.07
CA ILE A 8 37.34 31.69 32.58
C ILE A 8 37.51 31.55 31.07
N ALA A 9 37.90 30.36 30.61
CA ALA A 9 37.90 30.02 29.20
C ALA A 9 36.47 29.68 28.77
N VAL A 10 35.86 30.56 27.97
CA VAL A 10 34.59 30.26 27.28
C VAL A 10 34.94 29.44 26.05
N ALA A 11 34.63 28.14 26.08
CA ALA A 11 34.75 27.29 24.90
C ALA A 11 33.64 27.66 23.90
N ALA A 12 34.00 28.35 22.83
CA ALA A 12 33.12 28.54 21.68
C ALA A 12 32.92 27.20 20.98
N MET A 13 31.74 26.60 21.15
CA MET A 13 31.34 25.40 20.43
C MET A 13 31.05 25.80 18.98
N VAL A 14 32.03 25.63 18.10
CA VAL A 14 31.83 25.82 16.65
C VAL A 14 30.91 24.70 16.18
N MET A 15 29.63 25.00 16.00
CA MET A 15 28.73 24.13 15.26
C MET A 15 29.16 24.19 13.79
N THR A 16 29.93 23.20 13.35
CA THR A 16 30.14 22.97 11.93
C THR A 16 28.81 22.57 11.32
N ALA A 17 28.20 23.48 10.54
CA ALA A 17 27.09 23.13 9.67
C ALA A 17 27.60 22.09 8.67
N SER A 18 27.27 20.81 8.91
CA SER A 18 27.51 19.76 7.92
C SER A 18 26.72 20.11 6.66
N ALA A 19 27.39 20.20 5.52
CA ALA A 19 26.72 20.42 4.25
C ALA A 19 25.74 19.26 4.01
N GLN A 20 24.45 19.57 3.95
CA GLN A 20 23.39 18.59 3.79
C GLN A 20 23.54 17.87 2.44
N THR A 21 23.46 16.53 2.46
CA THR A 21 23.69 15.72 1.26
C THR A 21 22.51 15.84 0.31
N LYS A 22 22.73 16.45 -0.85
CA LYS A 22 21.69 16.60 -1.88
C LYS A 22 21.61 15.37 -2.78
N VAL A 23 20.41 14.85 -3.00
CA VAL A 23 20.18 13.66 -3.82
C VAL A 23 19.01 13.91 -4.78
N THR A 24 19.24 13.71 -6.07
CA THR A 24 18.16 13.69 -7.07
C THR A 24 17.86 12.24 -7.44
N LEU A 25 16.62 11.79 -7.19
CA LEU A 25 16.19 10.45 -7.53
C LEU A 25 15.74 10.36 -8.99
N ASN A 26 16.22 9.33 -9.68
CA ASN A 26 15.79 9.01 -11.03
C ASN A 26 14.61 8.04 -10.97
N THR A 27 13.41 8.49 -11.30
CA THR A 27 12.20 7.66 -11.27
C THR A 27 12.02 6.78 -12.51
N TYR A 28 12.94 6.82 -13.48
CA TYR A 28 12.93 5.99 -14.68
C TYR A 28 13.77 4.72 -14.44
N SER A 29 15.07 4.88 -14.22
CA SER A 29 16.00 3.77 -13.98
C SER A 29 16.11 3.36 -12.51
N GLY A 30 15.80 4.27 -11.60
CA GLY A 30 16.14 4.15 -10.18
C GLY A 30 17.48 4.80 -9.86
N THR A 31 17.69 5.01 -8.57
CA THR A 31 18.93 5.52 -7.99
C THR A 31 19.40 4.50 -6.97
N ALA A 32 20.67 4.09 -7.03
CA ALA A 32 21.26 3.27 -5.97
C ALA A 32 21.36 4.13 -4.71
N VAL A 33 20.42 3.95 -3.78
CA VAL A 33 20.32 4.75 -2.56
C VAL A 33 21.14 4.18 -1.40
N ASP A 34 21.66 2.96 -1.52
CA ASP A 34 22.51 2.30 -0.52
C ASP A 34 23.72 3.15 -0.11
N LYS A 35 24.30 3.89 -1.06
CA LYS A 35 25.42 4.82 -0.80
C LYS A 35 25.07 6.00 0.12
N TYR A 36 23.78 6.20 0.40
CA TYR A 36 23.26 7.22 1.30
C TYR A 36 22.65 6.61 2.57
N ALA A 37 22.81 5.30 2.80
CA ALA A 37 22.25 4.62 3.96
C ALA A 37 22.72 5.30 5.27
N GLY A 38 21.77 5.59 6.16
CA GLY A 38 22.05 6.25 7.43
C GLY A 38 22.37 7.76 7.32
N MET A 39 22.29 8.36 6.13
CA MET A 39 22.44 9.81 5.95
C MET A 39 21.08 10.52 5.96
N GLN A 40 21.07 11.78 6.42
CA GLN A 40 19.97 12.70 6.18
C GLN A 40 20.23 13.41 4.85
N CYS A 41 19.27 13.35 3.92
CA CYS A 41 19.43 13.87 2.57
C CYS A 41 18.38 14.91 2.23
N ASP A 42 18.75 15.91 1.45
CA ASP A 42 17.82 16.78 0.73
C ASP A 42 17.48 16.11 -0.60
N VAL A 43 16.31 15.47 -0.65
CA VAL A 43 15.88 14.66 -1.77
C VAL A 43 15.02 15.49 -2.71
N THR A 44 15.37 15.48 -3.99
CA THR A 44 14.51 15.94 -5.08
C THR A 44 14.08 14.74 -5.92
N MET A 45 12.78 14.60 -6.15
CA MET A 45 12.24 13.57 -7.04
C MET A 45 11.17 14.18 -7.94
N ASN A 46 11.30 13.99 -9.25
CA ASN A 46 10.28 14.36 -10.23
C ASN A 46 9.56 13.09 -10.67
N ARG A 47 8.28 12.95 -10.32
CA ARG A 47 7.48 11.77 -10.65
C ARG A 47 6.30 12.17 -11.51
N TYR A 48 6.16 11.51 -12.65
CA TYR A 48 4.96 11.63 -13.48
C TYR A 48 3.81 10.85 -12.85
N LEU A 49 2.68 11.52 -12.60
CA LEU A 49 1.44 10.93 -12.12
C LEU A 49 0.34 11.12 -13.15
N PHE A 50 -0.47 10.09 -13.35
CA PHE A 50 -1.71 10.17 -14.10
C PHE A 50 -2.85 10.58 -13.18
N THR A 51 -3.81 11.34 -13.69
CA THR A 51 -5.12 11.50 -13.05
C THR A 51 -5.75 10.11 -12.90
N GLY A 52 -6.31 9.80 -11.73
CA GLY A 52 -6.76 8.45 -11.38
C GLY A 52 -5.75 7.67 -10.54
N TRP A 53 -5.83 6.33 -10.57
CA TRP A 53 -4.97 5.48 -9.75
C TRP A 53 -3.55 5.33 -10.32
N ASN A 54 -2.58 5.29 -9.42
CA ASN A 54 -1.17 5.05 -9.68
C ASN A 54 -0.66 4.04 -8.64
N THR A 55 0.44 3.35 -8.91
CA THR A 55 1.19 2.64 -7.86
C THR A 55 2.30 3.53 -7.32
N VAL A 56 2.68 3.38 -6.05
CA VAL A 56 3.79 4.15 -5.46
C VAL A 56 4.53 3.36 -4.37
N ALA A 57 5.86 3.36 -4.43
CA ALA A 57 6.73 2.86 -3.37
C ALA A 57 8.00 3.71 -3.33
N LEU A 58 8.07 4.62 -2.36
CA LEU A 58 9.16 5.59 -2.26
C LEU A 58 10.28 5.06 -1.36
N PRO A 59 11.56 5.40 -1.61
CA PRO A 59 12.65 5.02 -0.73
C PRO A 59 12.74 5.92 0.52
N PHE A 60 11.68 6.63 0.87
CA PHE A 60 11.62 7.54 2.01
C PHE A 60 10.17 7.70 2.49
N ASP A 61 10.03 8.18 3.72
CA ASP A 61 8.72 8.49 4.30
C ASP A 61 8.17 9.81 3.77
N MET A 62 6.86 9.88 3.62
CA MET A 62 6.11 11.12 3.39
C MET A 62 4.93 11.16 4.36
N SER A 63 4.76 12.27 5.09
CA SER A 63 3.55 12.49 5.88
C SER A 63 2.34 12.81 4.99
N GLU A 64 1.13 12.76 5.55
CA GLU A 64 -0.06 13.27 4.86
C GLU A 64 0.12 14.74 4.47
N GLN A 65 0.69 15.56 5.36
CA GLN A 65 0.91 16.99 5.11
C GLN A 65 1.87 17.23 3.95
N ASP A 66 2.96 16.46 3.87
CA ASP A 66 3.92 16.58 2.75
C ASP A 66 3.28 16.15 1.43
N LEU A 67 2.41 15.14 1.47
CA LEU A 67 1.66 14.68 0.30
C LEU A 67 0.61 15.71 -0.13
N ASP A 68 -0.13 16.32 0.80
CA ASP A 68 -1.06 17.42 0.52
C ASP A 68 -0.34 18.59 -0.17
N ALA A 69 0.87 18.94 0.29
CA ALA A 69 1.67 20.01 -0.30
C ALA A 69 2.08 19.74 -1.76
N VAL A 70 2.26 18.46 -2.13
CA VAL A 70 2.69 18.06 -3.49
C VAL A 70 1.51 17.74 -4.41
N LEU A 71 0.46 17.12 -3.86
CA LEU A 71 -0.65 16.54 -4.61
C LEU A 71 -1.93 17.39 -4.57
N GLY A 72 -2.01 18.35 -3.64
CA GLY A 72 -3.21 19.15 -3.42
C GLY A 72 -4.31 18.37 -2.72
N GLN A 73 -5.56 18.68 -3.06
CA GLN A 73 -6.74 18.05 -2.48
C GLN A 73 -7.21 16.83 -3.30
N GLY A 74 -7.96 15.93 -2.67
CA GLY A 74 -8.66 14.83 -3.36
C GLY A 74 -7.81 13.62 -3.73
N TRP A 75 -6.55 13.52 -3.27
CA TRP A 75 -5.79 12.28 -3.38
C TRP A 75 -6.21 11.27 -2.31
N GLN A 76 -6.03 9.99 -2.62
CA GLN A 76 -6.29 8.86 -1.71
C GLN A 76 -5.09 7.94 -1.70
N LEU A 77 -4.84 7.28 -0.57
CA LEU A 77 -3.75 6.32 -0.43
C LEU A 77 -4.27 5.05 0.21
N GLU A 78 -3.95 3.93 -0.41
CA GLU A 78 -4.38 2.62 0.07
C GLU A 78 -3.24 1.60 0.04
N ARG A 79 -3.25 0.72 1.04
CA ARG A 79 -2.27 -0.36 1.20
C ARG A 79 -2.96 -1.70 1.06
N LEU A 80 -2.29 -2.65 0.39
CA LEU A 80 -2.79 -4.02 0.30
C LEU A 80 -2.81 -4.65 1.70
N VAL A 81 -3.95 -5.18 2.12
CA VAL A 81 -4.14 -5.83 3.43
C VAL A 81 -4.64 -7.26 3.35
N GLY A 82 -4.98 -7.73 2.15
CA GLY A 82 -5.41 -9.11 1.94
C GLY A 82 -5.71 -9.42 0.48
N VAL A 83 -5.95 -10.70 0.21
CA VAL A 83 -6.37 -11.18 -1.10
C VAL A 83 -7.46 -12.23 -0.95
N ASN A 84 -8.43 -12.22 -1.85
CA ASN A 84 -9.44 -13.27 -1.99
C ASN A 84 -9.38 -13.82 -3.41
N GLN A 85 -9.71 -15.09 -3.60
CA GLN A 85 -9.74 -15.70 -4.92
C GLN A 85 -11.05 -16.45 -5.15
N GLN A 86 -11.67 -16.20 -6.30
CA GLN A 86 -12.81 -16.95 -6.81
C GLN A 86 -12.51 -17.36 -8.25
N GLY A 87 -12.25 -18.66 -8.46
CA GLY A 87 -11.79 -19.16 -9.76
C GLY A 87 -10.47 -18.51 -10.19
N SER A 88 -10.45 -17.89 -11.37
CA SER A 88 -9.29 -17.17 -11.92
C SER A 88 -9.22 -15.69 -11.53
N VAL A 89 -10.21 -15.19 -10.78
CA VAL A 89 -10.27 -13.80 -10.32
C VAL A 89 -9.66 -13.71 -8.92
N VAL A 90 -8.70 -12.81 -8.76
CA VAL A 90 -8.12 -12.42 -7.47
C VAL A 90 -8.57 -11.00 -7.15
N GLU A 91 -9.25 -10.85 -6.03
CA GLU A 91 -9.55 -9.55 -5.44
C GLU A 91 -8.41 -9.13 -4.52
N LEU A 92 -7.83 -7.96 -4.81
CA LEU A 92 -6.80 -7.32 -4.03
C LEU A 92 -7.46 -6.36 -3.05
N CYS A 93 -7.45 -6.68 -1.77
CA CYS A 93 -8.13 -5.88 -0.74
C CYS A 93 -7.21 -4.74 -0.29
N PHE A 94 -7.56 -3.51 -0.63
CA PHE A 94 -6.79 -2.30 -0.31
C PHE A 94 -7.50 -1.50 0.77
N GLN A 95 -6.80 -1.21 1.88
CA GLN A 95 -7.32 -0.39 2.97
C GLN A 95 -6.83 1.04 2.86
N GLU A 96 -7.75 1.99 3.03
CA GLU A 96 -7.41 3.41 3.14
C GLU A 96 -6.44 3.65 4.30
N CYS A 97 -5.34 4.34 4.02
CA CYS A 97 -4.27 4.64 4.98
C CYS A 97 -3.71 6.06 4.79
N LYS A 98 -4.53 6.98 4.29
CA LYS A 98 -4.12 8.38 4.00
C LYS A 98 -3.40 9.02 5.19
N ALA A 99 -3.98 8.88 6.38
CA ALA A 99 -3.45 9.44 7.64
C ALA A 99 -2.08 8.85 8.07
N GLU A 100 -1.71 7.65 7.60
CA GLU A 100 -0.40 7.05 7.90
C GLU A 100 0.74 7.65 7.05
N GLY A 101 0.38 8.27 5.92
CA GLY A 101 1.31 8.70 4.88
C GLY A 101 1.96 7.53 4.13
N VAL A 102 2.96 7.83 3.32
CA VAL A 102 3.77 6.80 2.65
C VAL A 102 4.93 6.42 3.56
N LYS A 103 5.07 5.13 3.85
CA LYS A 103 6.27 4.60 4.51
C LYS A 103 7.32 4.12 3.50
N ALA A 104 8.57 4.39 3.82
CA ALA A 104 9.73 4.08 3.01
C ALA A 104 9.78 2.58 2.68
N GLY A 105 9.93 2.26 1.39
CA GLY A 105 10.05 0.90 0.88
C GLY A 105 8.74 0.10 0.85
N VAL A 106 7.61 0.65 1.33
CA VAL A 106 6.32 -0.03 1.35
C VAL A 106 5.52 0.31 0.08
N PRO A 107 4.88 -0.67 -0.58
CA PRO A 107 4.07 -0.43 -1.76
C PRO A 107 2.63 -0.02 -1.43
N TYR A 108 2.12 0.96 -2.19
CA TYR A 108 0.75 1.49 -2.09
C TYR A 108 0.13 1.69 -3.48
N ILE A 109 -1.17 1.88 -3.52
CA ILE A 109 -1.87 2.56 -4.61
C ILE A 109 -2.25 3.98 -4.18
N LEU A 110 -2.12 4.92 -5.11
CA LEU A 110 -2.34 6.35 -4.91
C LEU A 110 -3.33 6.84 -5.97
N TYR A 111 -4.50 7.31 -5.54
CA TYR A 111 -5.40 8.06 -6.40
C TYR A 111 -4.94 9.52 -6.44
N TYR A 112 -4.86 10.09 -7.62
CA TYR A 112 -4.51 11.50 -7.82
C TYR A 112 -5.59 12.20 -8.65
N ALA A 113 -6.26 13.18 -8.05
CA ALA A 113 -7.39 13.89 -8.67
C ALA A 113 -6.97 15.06 -9.58
N GLY A 114 -5.74 15.53 -9.47
CA GLY A 114 -5.27 16.68 -10.24
C GLY A 114 -4.86 16.31 -11.67
N GLU A 115 -4.38 17.31 -12.41
CA GLU A 115 -3.97 17.13 -13.81
C GLU A 115 -2.74 16.24 -13.94
N THR A 116 -2.85 15.29 -14.87
CA THR A 116 -1.77 14.39 -15.29
C THR A 116 -0.49 15.18 -15.60
N GLY A 117 0.63 14.76 -15.03
CA GLY A 117 1.92 15.41 -15.27
C GLY A 117 2.96 15.15 -14.19
N THR A 118 4.11 15.80 -14.34
CA THR A 118 5.23 15.69 -13.40
C THR A 118 4.95 16.45 -12.11
N LYS A 119 5.08 15.77 -10.97
CA LYS A 119 5.05 16.35 -9.62
C LYS A 119 6.43 16.30 -9.00
N LYS A 120 6.82 17.42 -8.38
CA LYS A 120 8.12 17.59 -7.76
C LYS A 120 7.99 17.40 -6.25
N PHE A 121 8.70 16.41 -5.74
CA PHE A 121 8.83 16.12 -4.32
C PHE A 121 10.16 16.70 -3.83
N LEU A 122 10.09 17.44 -2.73
CA LEU A 122 11.23 18.05 -2.05
C LEU A 122 11.12 17.69 -0.58
N VAL A 123 11.99 16.81 -0.10
CA VAL A 123 11.92 16.34 1.29
C VAL A 123 13.31 16.27 1.89
N ASN A 124 13.39 16.63 3.17
CA ASN A 124 14.56 16.30 3.95
C ASN A 124 14.31 15.00 4.73
N THR A 125 14.93 13.91 4.30
CA THR A 125 14.60 12.57 4.81
C THR A 125 15.82 11.63 4.77
N ARG A 126 15.70 10.49 5.44
CA ARG A 126 16.58 9.34 5.25
C ARG A 126 16.06 8.47 4.11
N LEU A 127 16.99 7.90 3.35
CA LEU A 127 16.68 6.97 2.26
C LEU A 127 16.80 5.52 2.74
N THR A 128 15.91 4.65 2.29
CA THR A 128 16.00 3.20 2.44
C THR A 128 16.20 2.53 1.07
N PRO A 129 17.19 1.64 0.92
CA PRO A 129 17.27 0.75 -0.23
C PRO A 129 16.35 -0.47 -0.08
N ASN A 130 15.93 -0.77 1.14
CA ASN A 130 15.19 -1.97 1.47
C ASN A 130 13.71 -1.70 1.29
N TYR A 131 13.14 -2.40 0.32
CA TYR A 131 11.71 -2.41 0.08
C TYR A 131 11.10 -3.61 0.81
N SER A 132 9.92 -3.41 1.38
CA SER A 132 9.18 -4.42 2.14
C SER A 132 7.96 -4.83 1.33
N PRO A 133 8.02 -5.93 0.56
CA PRO A 133 6.88 -6.43 -0.19
C PRO A 133 5.73 -6.84 0.74
N LEU A 134 4.51 -6.76 0.23
CA LEU A 134 3.32 -7.24 0.91
C LEU A 134 2.89 -8.55 0.25
N THR A 135 2.98 -9.65 0.99
CA THR A 135 2.65 -11.00 0.48
C THR A 135 1.47 -11.58 1.24
N PHE A 136 0.50 -12.08 0.49
CA PHE A 136 -0.67 -12.79 1.00
C PHE A 136 -0.88 -14.07 0.21
N THR A 137 -1.53 -15.05 0.82
CA THR A 137 -1.84 -16.34 0.18
C THR A 137 -3.35 -16.48 0.06
N THR A 138 -3.83 -16.79 -1.13
CA THR A 138 -5.26 -17.06 -1.38
C THR A 138 -5.66 -18.40 -0.75
N GLU A 139 -6.96 -18.65 -0.57
CA GLU A 139 -7.46 -19.96 -0.11
C GLU A 139 -7.04 -21.12 -1.04
N ALA A 140 -6.79 -20.84 -2.32
CA ALA A 140 -6.27 -21.79 -3.30
C ALA A 140 -4.75 -21.99 -3.23
N GLY A 141 -4.06 -21.39 -2.27
CA GLY A 141 -2.60 -21.53 -2.08
C GLY A 141 -1.74 -20.67 -3.02
N VAL A 142 -2.32 -19.73 -3.76
CA VAL A 142 -1.56 -18.82 -4.63
C VAL A 142 -0.98 -17.69 -3.77
N GLN A 143 0.34 -17.53 -3.78
CA GLN A 143 0.98 -16.36 -3.17
C GLN A 143 0.85 -15.18 -4.13
N VAL A 144 0.39 -14.05 -3.61
CA VAL A 144 0.27 -12.77 -4.30
C VAL A 144 1.16 -11.78 -3.56
N THR A 145 2.13 -11.22 -4.26
CA THR A 145 3.12 -10.30 -3.69
C THR A 145 3.06 -8.97 -4.42
N MET A 146 2.77 -7.89 -3.70
CA MET A 146 2.94 -6.52 -4.18
C MET A 146 4.33 -6.02 -3.77
N SER A 147 5.14 -5.59 -4.74
CA SER A 147 6.51 -5.14 -4.53
C SER A 147 6.72 -3.77 -5.15
N GLY A 148 7.48 -2.91 -4.46
CA GLY A 148 8.00 -1.69 -5.08
C GLY A 148 9.25 -1.95 -5.91
N ALA A 149 9.40 -1.19 -6.98
CA ALA A 149 10.55 -1.21 -7.88
C ALA A 149 11.58 -0.17 -7.40
N ALA A 150 12.63 -0.59 -6.69
CA ALA A 150 13.74 0.30 -6.32
C ALA A 150 14.53 0.75 -7.57
N LEU A 151 14.70 -0.18 -8.51
CA LEU A 151 15.27 0.03 -9.84
C LEU A 151 14.25 -0.36 -10.90
N LYS A 152 14.49 0.06 -12.16
CA LYS A 152 13.70 -0.39 -13.31
C LYS A 152 13.67 -1.92 -13.37
N ALA A 153 12.47 -2.49 -13.46
CA ALA A 153 12.25 -3.94 -13.48
C ALA A 153 11.53 -4.38 -14.76
N GLN A 154 11.82 -5.59 -15.25
CA GLN A 154 11.13 -6.15 -16.43
C GLN A 154 9.65 -6.34 -16.15
N GLY A 155 8.78 -6.12 -17.14
CA GLY A 155 7.33 -6.16 -16.97
C GLY A 155 6.72 -7.55 -17.12
N LYS A 156 7.26 -8.41 -17.99
CA LYS A 156 6.67 -9.71 -18.33
C LYS A 156 6.29 -10.55 -17.09
N GLY A 157 5.03 -10.99 -17.05
CA GLY A 157 4.46 -11.82 -15.99
C GLY A 157 4.08 -11.07 -14.72
N LYS A 158 4.25 -9.75 -14.67
CA LYS A 158 3.85 -8.89 -13.55
C LYS A 158 2.55 -8.17 -13.86
N TYR A 159 1.87 -7.72 -12.82
CA TYR A 159 0.64 -6.96 -12.94
C TYR A 159 0.85 -5.52 -12.47
N GLY A 160 0.25 -4.57 -13.17
CA GLY A 160 0.35 -3.14 -12.86
C GLY A 160 -0.89 -2.37 -13.25
N ILE A 161 -1.04 -1.17 -12.68
CA ILE A 161 -2.09 -0.23 -13.09
C ILE A 161 -1.60 0.50 -14.33
N LEU A 162 -2.24 0.23 -15.48
CA LEU A 162 -1.94 0.89 -16.74
C LEU A 162 -2.68 2.23 -16.81
N ALA A 163 -2.02 3.27 -17.34
CA ALA A 163 -2.60 4.60 -17.45
C ALA A 163 -3.97 4.63 -18.18
N LEU A 164 -4.15 3.77 -19.19
CA LEU A 164 -5.39 3.66 -19.95
C LEU A 164 -6.57 3.07 -19.14
N HIS A 165 -6.29 2.34 -18.05
CA HIS A 165 -7.27 1.59 -17.27
C HIS A 165 -7.18 1.87 -15.77
N ASN A 166 -6.75 3.08 -15.42
CA ASN A 166 -6.45 3.43 -14.04
C ASN A 166 -7.61 4.04 -13.25
N ALA A 167 -8.83 4.12 -13.82
CA ALA A 167 -9.98 4.68 -13.12
C ALA A 167 -10.43 3.82 -11.91
N GLU A 168 -10.29 2.50 -12.02
CA GLU A 168 -10.75 1.51 -11.02
C GLU A 168 -9.60 0.73 -10.38
N ALA A 169 -8.36 1.24 -10.44
CA ALA A 169 -7.16 0.57 -9.96
C ALA A 169 -7.00 -0.88 -10.50
N ARG A 170 -7.40 -1.14 -11.75
CA ARG A 170 -7.28 -2.47 -12.35
C ARG A 170 -5.82 -2.84 -12.57
N PHE A 171 -5.44 -4.03 -12.10
CA PHE A 171 -4.10 -4.57 -12.26
C PHE A 171 -4.06 -5.47 -13.50
N THR A 172 -3.52 -4.95 -14.59
CA THR A 172 -3.41 -5.66 -15.86
C THR A 172 -2.09 -6.40 -15.92
N ARG A 173 -2.13 -7.66 -16.37
CA ARG A 173 -0.92 -8.44 -16.64
C ARG A 173 -0.13 -7.80 -17.79
N VAL A 174 1.17 -7.68 -17.60
CA VAL A 174 2.10 -7.21 -18.62
C VAL A 174 2.75 -8.44 -19.25
N ASP A 175 2.49 -8.69 -20.53
CA ASP A 175 2.96 -9.90 -21.22
C ASP A 175 4.14 -9.66 -22.19
N SER A 176 4.53 -8.40 -22.41
CA SER A 176 5.70 -8.05 -23.21
C SER A 176 6.96 -7.86 -22.34
N GLU A 177 8.10 -8.28 -22.88
CA GLU A 177 9.43 -8.04 -22.28
C GLU A 177 9.91 -6.59 -22.46
N ASP A 178 9.38 -5.88 -23.45
CA ASP A 178 9.72 -4.48 -23.74
C ASP A 178 9.10 -3.51 -22.73
N ASN A 179 8.02 -3.95 -22.08
CA ASN A 179 7.36 -3.18 -21.05
C ASN A 179 8.11 -3.32 -19.72
N VAL A 180 8.22 -2.22 -18.99
CA VAL A 180 8.98 -2.15 -17.73
C VAL A 180 8.19 -1.44 -16.64
N PHE A 181 8.50 -1.79 -15.41
CA PHE A 181 8.12 -1.00 -14.24
C PHE A 181 9.29 -0.08 -13.89
N TYR A 182 9.10 1.21 -14.14
CA TYR A 182 10.07 2.22 -13.74
C TYR A 182 10.17 2.33 -12.22
N ALA A 183 11.32 2.81 -11.74
CA ALA A 183 11.58 2.94 -10.31
C ALA A 183 10.52 3.77 -9.57
N THR A 184 10.40 3.53 -8.28
CA THR A 184 9.43 4.13 -7.34
C THR A 184 7.95 3.79 -7.63
N ARG A 185 7.66 2.90 -8.59
CA ARG A 185 6.33 2.30 -8.84
C ARG A 185 6.25 0.92 -8.18
N CYS A 186 5.07 0.33 -8.19
CA CYS A 186 4.86 -1.04 -7.72
C CYS A 186 4.33 -1.94 -8.83
N TYR A 187 4.48 -3.23 -8.61
CA TYR A 187 3.91 -4.30 -9.41
C TYR A 187 3.46 -5.44 -8.49
N ILE A 188 2.64 -6.33 -9.04
CA ILE A 188 2.25 -7.57 -8.37
C ILE A 188 2.84 -8.77 -9.13
N THR A 189 3.29 -9.77 -8.38
CA THR A 189 3.68 -11.10 -8.87
C THR A 189 2.87 -12.17 -8.17
N THR A 190 2.75 -13.32 -8.83
CA THR A 190 2.06 -14.49 -8.28
C THR A 190 2.94 -15.72 -8.30
N SER A 191 2.74 -16.66 -7.38
CA SER A 191 3.45 -17.96 -7.41
C SER A 191 3.00 -18.87 -8.56
N THR A 192 1.86 -18.58 -9.19
CA THR A 192 1.38 -19.30 -10.38
C THR A 192 1.79 -18.59 -11.67
N GLN A 193 2.02 -19.39 -12.73
CA GLN A 193 2.26 -18.91 -14.09
C GLN A 193 0.95 -18.63 -14.85
N GLN A 194 -0.15 -19.24 -14.41
CA GLN A 194 -1.46 -19.09 -15.05
C GLN A 194 -1.93 -17.63 -14.93
N PRO A 195 -2.39 -17.00 -16.02
CA PRO A 195 -2.96 -15.67 -15.96
C PRO A 195 -4.16 -15.62 -15.01
N LEU A 196 -4.14 -14.62 -14.13
CA LEU A 196 -5.23 -14.30 -13.22
C LEU A 196 -5.83 -12.95 -13.62
N THR A 197 -7.10 -12.76 -13.33
CA THR A 197 -7.72 -11.42 -13.40
C THR A 197 -7.58 -10.77 -12.03
N MET A 198 -6.94 -9.60 -11.97
CA MET A 198 -6.76 -8.87 -10.71
C MET A 198 -7.63 -7.61 -10.66
N VAL A 199 -8.48 -7.54 -9.64
CA VAL A 199 -9.36 -6.39 -9.40
C VAL A 199 -9.08 -5.83 -8.01
N ALA A 200 -9.08 -4.50 -7.89
CA ALA A 200 -8.96 -3.84 -6.60
C ALA A 200 -10.31 -3.84 -5.89
N ARG A 201 -10.32 -4.28 -4.64
CA ARG A 201 -11.43 -4.09 -3.69
C ARG A 201 -11.00 -3.02 -2.70
N HIS A 202 -11.60 -1.85 -2.81
CA HIS A 202 -11.33 -0.72 -1.93
C HIS A 202 -12.09 -0.87 -0.62
N LEU A 203 -11.40 -1.13 0.48
CA LEU A 203 -11.97 -1.24 1.82
C LEU A 203 -12.08 0.15 2.44
N ARG A 204 -13.31 0.64 2.57
CA ARG A 204 -13.61 1.92 3.26
C ARG A 204 -13.94 1.64 4.73
N ALA A 205 -13.53 2.53 5.63
CA ALA A 205 -13.74 2.36 7.09
C ALA A 205 -15.20 2.15 7.51
N ASN A 206 -16.15 2.54 6.64
CA ASN A 206 -17.59 2.39 6.87
C ASN A 206 -18.25 1.31 6.00
N GLU A 207 -17.48 0.56 5.20
CA GLU A 207 -18.02 -0.58 4.47
C GLU A 207 -18.00 -1.83 5.35
N VAL A 208 -19.19 -2.30 5.70
CA VAL A 208 -19.41 -3.56 6.39
C VAL A 208 -19.03 -4.69 5.44
N THR A 209 -17.78 -5.17 5.50
CA THR A 209 -17.39 -6.41 4.82
C THR A 209 -18.01 -7.59 5.56
N GLY A 210 -19.12 -8.10 5.04
CA GLY A 210 -19.75 -9.34 5.51
C GLY A 210 -19.62 -10.41 4.44
N ILE A 211 -19.61 -11.65 4.87
CA ILE A 211 -19.78 -12.80 3.99
C ILE A 211 -21.26 -12.85 3.61
N THR A 212 -21.56 -12.81 2.31
CA THR A 212 -22.93 -12.81 1.79
C THR A 212 -23.54 -14.19 1.73
N ASP A 213 -22.72 -15.24 1.71
CA ASP A 213 -23.18 -16.63 1.68
C ASP A 213 -22.30 -17.53 2.55
N ILE A 214 -22.93 -18.35 3.36
CA ILE A 214 -22.27 -19.50 3.97
C ILE A 214 -22.34 -20.62 2.94
N VAL A 215 -21.18 -21.07 2.44
CA VAL A 215 -21.10 -22.23 1.54
C VAL A 215 -21.89 -23.36 2.17
N ALA A 216 -22.82 -23.95 1.41
CA ALA A 216 -23.75 -24.98 1.83
C ALA A 216 -23.02 -26.25 2.30
N GLY A 217 -22.53 -26.22 3.54
CA GLY A 217 -22.09 -27.39 4.28
C GLY A 217 -23.29 -28.03 4.98
N SER A 218 -23.22 -29.35 5.18
CA SER A 218 -24.16 -30.07 6.06
C SER A 218 -23.99 -29.70 7.55
N ASP A 219 -23.06 -28.80 7.85
CA ASP A 219 -22.68 -28.42 9.19
C ASP A 219 -23.82 -27.70 9.91
N VAL A 220 -23.93 -28.03 11.19
CA VAL A 220 -24.87 -27.44 12.12
C VAL A 220 -24.11 -26.38 12.91
N VAL A 221 -24.60 -25.15 12.89
CA VAL A 221 -23.92 -23.97 13.43
C VAL A 221 -24.79 -23.25 14.46
N ASP A 222 -24.11 -22.61 15.41
CA ASP A 222 -24.71 -21.60 16.27
C ASP A 222 -24.62 -20.22 15.61
N VAL A 223 -25.67 -19.43 15.77
CA VAL A 223 -25.78 -18.08 15.21
C VAL A 223 -25.86 -17.08 16.35
N TYR A 224 -25.04 -16.04 16.29
CA TYR A 224 -24.99 -14.97 17.26
C TYR A 224 -25.34 -13.64 16.60
N ASN A 225 -25.87 -12.69 17.36
CA ASN A 225 -25.96 -11.30 16.90
C ASN A 225 -24.62 -10.56 17.10
N ILE A 226 -24.55 -9.31 16.67
CA ILE A 226 -23.34 -8.47 16.79
C ILE A 226 -22.94 -8.16 18.24
N GLN A 227 -23.85 -8.32 19.20
CA GLN A 227 -23.58 -8.20 20.63
C GLN A 227 -23.05 -9.51 21.25
N GLY A 228 -22.83 -10.56 20.45
CA GLY A 228 -22.36 -11.86 20.91
C GLY A 228 -23.42 -12.70 21.63
N MET A 229 -24.70 -12.30 21.58
CA MET A 229 -25.79 -13.12 22.11
C MET A 229 -26.17 -14.19 21.10
N LYS A 230 -26.28 -15.44 21.55
CA LYS A 230 -26.76 -16.54 20.71
C LYS A 230 -28.25 -16.32 20.40
N VAL A 231 -28.59 -16.28 19.11
CA VAL A 231 -29.96 -16.03 18.62
C VAL A 231 -30.58 -17.25 17.95
N ALA A 232 -29.76 -18.18 17.47
CA ALA A 232 -30.20 -19.50 17.04
C ALA A 232 -29.11 -20.54 17.33
N SER A 233 -29.52 -21.77 17.56
CA SER A 233 -28.63 -22.90 17.81
C SER A 233 -29.03 -24.06 16.94
N GLY A 234 -28.06 -24.84 16.46
CA GLY A 234 -28.38 -26.03 15.71
C GLY A 234 -28.88 -25.76 14.28
N VAL A 235 -28.59 -24.59 13.70
CA VAL A 235 -29.08 -24.22 12.36
C VAL A 235 -28.19 -24.86 11.31
N ARG A 236 -28.74 -25.42 10.24
CA ARG A 236 -27.88 -25.88 9.13
C ARG A 236 -27.27 -24.65 8.47
N ALA A 237 -26.00 -24.70 8.12
CA ALA A 237 -25.28 -23.57 7.52
C ALA A 237 -26.02 -22.96 6.32
N ALA A 238 -26.65 -23.81 5.49
CA ALA A 238 -27.46 -23.39 4.33
C ALA A 238 -28.76 -22.63 4.71
N ASP A 239 -29.31 -22.88 5.91
CA ASP A 239 -30.57 -22.30 6.38
C ASP A 239 -30.38 -20.96 7.11
N VAL A 240 -29.13 -20.54 7.35
CA VAL A 240 -28.82 -19.23 7.98
C VAL A 240 -29.38 -18.07 7.15
N ASN A 241 -29.41 -18.20 5.83
CA ASN A 241 -29.99 -17.20 4.93
C ASN A 241 -31.52 -17.05 5.07
N ASN A 242 -32.20 -17.95 5.78
CA ASN A 242 -33.64 -17.87 6.07
C ASN A 242 -33.96 -17.13 7.37
N LEU A 243 -32.94 -16.68 8.11
CA LEU A 243 -33.15 -15.86 9.31
C LEU A 243 -33.69 -14.47 8.96
N VAL A 244 -34.22 -13.77 9.96
CA VAL A 244 -34.67 -12.39 9.78
C VAL A 244 -33.50 -11.53 9.26
N PRO A 245 -33.72 -10.64 8.27
CA PRO A 245 -32.67 -9.79 7.74
C PRO A 245 -31.92 -9.03 8.84
N ASN A 246 -30.63 -9.31 8.99
CA ASN A 246 -29.75 -8.70 9.99
C ASN A 246 -28.28 -9.08 9.74
N VAL A 247 -27.38 -8.56 10.57
CA VAL A 247 -25.99 -8.99 10.65
C VAL A 247 -25.83 -10.01 11.78
N TYR A 248 -25.31 -11.18 11.43
CA TYR A 248 -25.04 -12.28 12.34
C TYR A 248 -23.55 -12.62 12.40
N ILE A 249 -23.14 -13.29 13.47
CA ILE A 249 -21.85 -13.98 13.58
C ILE A 249 -22.11 -15.48 13.53
N VAL A 250 -21.53 -16.15 12.54
CA VAL A 250 -21.64 -17.60 12.35
C VAL A 250 -20.24 -18.16 12.12
N ASN A 251 -19.84 -19.15 12.93
CA ASN A 251 -18.48 -19.70 12.92
C ASN A 251 -17.38 -18.62 12.98
N GLY A 252 -17.58 -17.59 13.79
CA GLY A 252 -16.63 -16.48 13.96
C GLY A 252 -16.56 -15.51 12.77
N ARG A 253 -17.44 -15.67 11.75
CA ARG A 253 -17.49 -14.81 10.57
C ARG A 253 -18.76 -13.97 10.58
N LYS A 254 -18.65 -12.73 10.10
CA LYS A 254 -19.80 -11.83 9.95
C LYS A 254 -20.59 -12.19 8.69
N VAL A 255 -21.88 -12.49 8.85
CA VAL A 255 -22.81 -12.90 7.78
C VAL A 255 -23.94 -11.88 7.68
N ILE A 256 -24.26 -11.43 6.47
CA ILE A 256 -25.35 -10.48 6.22
C ILE A 256 -26.51 -11.24 5.59
N VAL A 257 -27.61 -11.36 6.33
CA VAL A 257 -28.87 -11.91 5.81
C VAL A 257 -29.73 -10.74 5.35
N ARG A 258 -30.25 -10.81 4.12
CA ARG A 258 -31.03 -9.73 3.47
C ARG A 258 -32.51 -10.05 3.38
#